data_AF-U7MJU4-F1
#
_entry.id   AF-U7MJU4-F1
#
_cell.length_a   1.000
_cell.length_b   1.000
_cell.length_c   1.000
_cell.angle_alpha   90.00
_cell.angle_beta   90.00
_cell.angle_gamma   90.00
#
_symmetry.space_group_name_H-M   'P 1'
#
loop_
_entity.id
_entity.type
_entity.pdbx_description
1 polymer ?
#
loop_
_entity_poly.entity_id
_entity_poly.type
_entity_poly.pdbx_seq_one_letter_code
_entity_poly.pdbx_strand_id
1 'polypeptide(L)'
;MARTRTSYPASTRFLQVLRVQDVTDGMRRVTLGGPQLAAHTADNGYVVPEFRSDNFDDSIKLILPNSPGKQPVGPSQRDGKLDWPAKSSSSPRRTYTVRRFDSQHGELDVDFVLHGSGPATSWASQAQPGDILQIAGPKSTSSEPQGADWILAAGDATALPALSRWLEEWPAGQRGKFFILVDEHSHRQQLPCPDGVEITWLFHSDAHTLFDAISTTDWWDGEVFAWVAGESASLKPIRRWLQEAKRLRKHQMHFSGYWKSRTKHYSTPPRRATETLASPSAHSTTTNAAEPAQLTPHKDGHAGNGTSTRNAQAEFAALSDLTAAFAIRTAVTVGLGTTLATAPRDVHELAAATNTQTAGLEKLLVYLETLGLVSRAASAQWQLTASGRILAEDATVEQLSDNNQRNQATLAGLVHLRTALVDGYHPGVAAAAGTSTGLGTATAPTDAIEATEATNTTNSVIPVTADLAQRDDAAATEYLQDLYRKQQQAGADSLRLACQCRLPDSTGETGFSAPSAASRSASGSDTAQSSVAQSSAERSSAESALVTFALYGEQLRSREELYYLFGRAGLPAPTVGKHGSDLPDAGSLVFEFRT
;
A
#
# COMPACT_ATOMS: atom_id res chain seq x y z
N MET A 1 6.96 6.47 -32.77
CA MET A 1 5.74 7.20 -32.36
C MET A 1 5.99 8.15 -31.19
N ALA A 2 5.08 9.10 -31.00
CA ALA A 2 4.85 9.80 -29.73
C ALA A 2 3.37 10.21 -29.62
N ARG A 3 2.89 10.47 -28.39
CA ARG A 3 1.65 11.20 -28.09
C ARG A 3 2.05 12.54 -27.48
N THR A 4 1.64 13.66 -28.08
CA THR A 4 1.97 15.01 -27.60
C THR A 4 1.01 15.39 -26.48
N ARG A 5 1.53 15.69 -25.28
CA ARG A 5 0.72 16.04 -24.12
C ARG A 5 0.65 17.55 -23.91
N THR A 6 -0.55 18.10 -24.04
CA THR A 6 -0.83 19.54 -23.81
C THR A 6 -1.46 19.72 -22.43
N SER A 7 -0.94 20.64 -21.63
CA SER A 7 -1.55 20.98 -20.33
C SER A 7 -2.68 21.99 -20.51
N TYR A 8 -3.78 21.81 -19.77
CA TYR A 8 -4.86 22.78 -19.68
C TYR A 8 -4.70 23.64 -18.42
N PRO A 9 -5.25 24.87 -18.40
CA PRO A 9 -5.40 25.64 -17.16
C PRO A 9 -6.12 24.81 -16.10
N ALA A 10 -5.65 24.90 -14.86
CA ALA A 10 -6.42 24.35 -13.74
C ALA A 10 -7.81 25.00 -13.74
N SER A 11 -8.85 24.19 -13.56
CA SER A 11 -10.24 24.65 -13.56
C SER A 11 -11.10 23.74 -12.71
N THR A 12 -12.11 24.29 -12.04
CA THR A 12 -13.17 23.54 -11.37
C THR A 12 -14.53 24.13 -11.68
N ARG A 13 -15.57 23.29 -11.72
CA ARG A 13 -16.93 23.65 -12.14
C ARG A 13 -17.94 22.86 -11.31
N PHE A 14 -19.02 23.48 -10.86
CA PHE A 14 -20.21 22.81 -10.37
C PHE A 14 -21.13 22.52 -11.57
N LEU A 15 -21.54 21.26 -11.71
CA LEU A 15 -22.40 20.77 -12.77
C LEU A 15 -23.60 20.06 -12.18
N GLN A 16 -24.71 20.08 -12.91
CA GLN A 16 -25.94 19.39 -12.58
C GLN A 16 -26.10 18.15 -13.47
N VAL A 17 -26.62 17.06 -12.90
CA VAL A 17 -27.08 15.91 -13.66
C VAL A 17 -28.32 16.33 -14.47
N LEU A 18 -28.22 16.28 -15.79
CA LEU A 18 -29.34 16.53 -16.71
C LEU A 18 -30.11 15.25 -17.01
N ARG A 19 -29.40 14.13 -17.21
CA ARG A 19 -29.96 12.83 -17.57
C ARG A 19 -29.13 11.69 -16.97
N VAL A 20 -29.79 10.56 -16.76
CA VAL A 20 -29.18 9.30 -16.36
C VAL A 20 -29.73 8.20 -17.25
N GLN A 21 -28.88 7.31 -17.75
CA GLN A 21 -29.23 6.21 -18.63
C GLN A 21 -28.40 4.98 -18.28
N ASP A 22 -29.05 3.84 -18.03
CA ASP A 22 -28.36 2.56 -18.03
C ASP A 22 -28.07 2.16 -19.48
N VAL A 23 -26.77 2.01 -19.80
CA VAL A 23 -26.26 1.67 -21.13
C VAL A 23 -26.20 0.15 -21.29
N THR A 24 -25.81 -0.52 -20.21
CA THR A 24 -25.92 -1.96 -19.97
C THR A 24 -26.12 -2.19 -18.47
N ASP A 25 -26.49 -3.40 -18.03
CA ASP A 25 -26.70 -3.72 -16.61
C ASP A 25 -25.48 -3.34 -15.73
N GLY A 26 -24.28 -3.44 -16.30
CA GLY A 26 -23.01 -3.12 -15.66
C GLY A 26 -22.50 -1.69 -15.90
N MET A 27 -23.20 -0.82 -16.64
CA MET A 27 -22.72 0.54 -16.93
C MET A 27 -23.83 1.59 -17.10
N ARG A 28 -23.72 2.67 -16.34
CA ARG A 28 -24.62 3.83 -16.36
C ARG A 28 -23.94 5.07 -16.89
N ARG A 29 -24.53 5.71 -17.89
CA ARG A 29 -24.18 7.05 -18.37
C ARG A 29 -24.90 8.11 -17.53
N VAL A 30 -24.17 9.16 -17.18
CA VAL A 30 -24.71 10.36 -16.57
C VAL A 30 -24.34 11.54 -17.46
N THR A 31 -25.34 12.21 -18.02
CA THR A 31 -25.14 13.50 -18.72
C THR A 31 -25.11 14.61 -17.68
N LEU A 32 -24.01 15.35 -17.63
CA LEU A 32 -23.80 16.53 -16.81
C LEU A 32 -23.93 17.80 -17.66
N GLY A 33 -24.37 18.89 -17.06
CA GLY A 33 -24.45 20.19 -17.73
C GLY A 33 -24.48 21.37 -16.76
N GLY A 34 -24.61 22.57 -17.32
CA GLY A 34 -24.73 23.82 -16.57
C GLY A 34 -23.84 24.94 -17.12
N PRO A 35 -24.10 26.21 -16.73
CA PRO A 35 -23.47 27.38 -17.34
C PRO A 35 -21.94 27.43 -17.14
N GLN A 36 -21.40 26.75 -16.12
CA GLN A 36 -19.95 26.73 -15.87
C GLN A 36 -19.16 25.88 -16.88
N LEU A 37 -19.81 25.16 -17.81
CA LEU A 37 -19.12 24.58 -18.97
C LEU A 37 -18.70 25.65 -20.00
N ALA A 38 -19.38 26.78 -20.07
CA ALA A 38 -18.92 27.94 -20.82
C ALA A 38 -17.79 28.68 -20.07
N ALA A 39 -17.09 29.58 -20.76
CA ALA A 39 -16.16 30.49 -20.11
C ALA A 39 -16.91 31.43 -19.15
N HIS A 40 -16.41 31.58 -17.93
CA HIS A 40 -17.06 32.35 -16.87
C HIS A 40 -16.04 32.90 -15.87
N THR A 41 -16.46 33.84 -15.04
CA THR A 41 -15.68 34.30 -13.88
C THR A 41 -16.23 33.62 -12.63
N ALA A 42 -15.37 32.99 -11.84
CA ALA A 42 -15.74 32.40 -10.55
C ALA A 42 -15.82 33.49 -9.46
N ASP A 43 -16.48 33.18 -8.33
CA ASP A 43 -16.81 34.14 -7.25
C ASP A 43 -15.59 34.87 -6.65
N ASN A 44 -14.39 34.32 -6.83
CA ASN A 44 -13.09 34.87 -6.44
C ASN A 44 -12.48 35.85 -7.47
N GLY A 45 -13.19 36.15 -8.57
CA GLY A 45 -12.70 36.97 -9.68
C GLY A 45 -11.82 36.23 -10.70
N TYR A 46 -11.61 34.92 -10.57
CA TYR A 46 -10.77 34.15 -11.49
C TYR A 46 -11.52 33.79 -12.78
N VAL A 47 -10.92 34.09 -13.94
CA VAL A 47 -11.47 33.74 -15.26
C VAL A 47 -11.25 32.25 -15.55
N VAL A 48 -12.31 31.47 -15.47
CA VAL A 48 -12.35 30.05 -15.83
C VAL A 48 -12.64 29.95 -17.33
N PRO A 49 -11.76 29.32 -18.14
CA PRO A 49 -12.03 29.12 -19.56
C PRO A 49 -13.20 28.16 -19.77
N GLU A 50 -13.70 28.09 -21.00
CA GLU A 50 -14.66 27.04 -21.41
C GLU A 50 -14.11 25.63 -21.12
N PHE A 51 -15.02 24.68 -20.94
CA PHE A 51 -14.66 23.26 -20.82
C PHE A 51 -14.18 22.74 -22.17
N ARG A 52 -13.11 21.93 -22.15
CA ARG A 52 -12.53 21.31 -23.34
C ARG A 52 -12.10 19.88 -23.05
N SER A 53 -12.19 19.04 -24.07
CA SER A 53 -11.76 17.64 -24.04
C SER A 53 -11.44 17.20 -25.47
N ASP A 54 -10.16 17.23 -25.83
CA ASP A 54 -9.70 17.24 -27.22
C ASP A 54 -9.29 15.84 -27.72
N ASN A 55 -9.13 14.85 -26.82
CA ASN A 55 -8.77 13.46 -27.18
C ASN A 55 -9.51 12.43 -26.31
N PHE A 56 -9.54 11.17 -26.77
CA PHE A 56 -10.38 10.08 -26.24
C PHE A 56 -10.12 9.67 -24.77
N ASP A 57 -8.88 9.76 -24.26
CA ASP A 57 -8.52 9.40 -22.88
C ASP A 57 -8.36 10.59 -21.92
N ASP A 58 -8.91 11.75 -22.32
CA ASP A 58 -9.08 12.91 -21.45
C ASP A 58 -9.93 12.55 -20.23
N SER A 59 -9.49 13.00 -19.06
CA SER A 59 -10.12 12.64 -17.79
C SER A 59 -10.22 13.79 -16.80
N ILE A 60 -11.35 13.78 -16.09
CA ILE A 60 -11.72 14.73 -15.04
C ILE A 60 -11.61 14.08 -13.67
N LYS A 61 -11.47 14.91 -12.63
CA LYS A 61 -11.79 14.49 -11.26
C LYS A 61 -13.23 14.84 -10.97
N LEU A 62 -14.07 13.85 -10.70
CA LEU A 62 -15.35 14.08 -10.05
C LEU A 62 -15.12 14.24 -8.55
N ILE A 63 -15.84 15.15 -7.92
CA ILE A 63 -16.03 15.29 -6.49
C ILE A 63 -17.53 15.11 -6.23
N LEU A 64 -17.86 14.04 -5.51
CA LEU A 64 -19.22 13.55 -5.28
C LEU A 64 -19.67 13.94 -3.87
N PRO A 65 -20.95 14.30 -3.65
CA PRO A 65 -21.40 14.80 -2.36
C PRO A 65 -21.30 13.74 -1.26
N ASN A 66 -21.07 14.19 -0.01
CA ASN A 66 -20.92 13.30 1.16
C ASN A 66 -22.21 12.54 1.51
N SER A 67 -23.36 13.04 1.05
CA SER A 67 -24.69 12.46 1.23
C SER A 67 -25.60 12.99 0.12
N PRO A 68 -26.67 12.27 -0.28
CA PRO A 68 -27.65 12.76 -1.24
C PRO A 68 -28.20 14.15 -0.87
N GLY A 69 -28.44 15.00 -1.87
CA GLY A 69 -28.97 16.36 -1.67
C GLY A 69 -28.05 17.35 -0.95
N LYS A 70 -26.79 17.02 -0.66
CA LYS A 70 -25.76 17.97 -0.21
C LYS A 70 -24.90 18.42 -1.40
N GLN A 71 -24.34 19.63 -1.31
CA GLN A 71 -23.27 20.04 -2.24
C GLN A 71 -21.95 19.32 -1.87
N PRO A 72 -21.10 18.99 -2.86
CA PRO A 72 -19.78 18.42 -2.62
C PRO A 72 -18.78 19.46 -2.11
N VAL A 73 -17.92 19.05 -1.18
CA VAL A 73 -16.82 19.85 -0.64
C VAL A 73 -15.55 19.52 -1.42
N GLY A 74 -15.43 20.07 -2.63
CA GLY A 74 -14.26 19.94 -3.50
C GLY A 74 -13.27 21.11 -3.37
N PRO A 75 -12.39 21.31 -4.37
CA PRO A 75 -11.36 22.33 -4.30
C PRO A 75 -11.94 23.73 -4.51
N SER A 76 -11.31 24.73 -3.91
CA SER A 76 -11.41 26.09 -4.44
C SER A 76 -10.36 26.30 -5.54
N GLN A 77 -10.48 27.41 -6.27
CA GLN A 77 -9.50 27.83 -7.27
C GLN A 77 -8.80 29.10 -6.79
N ARG A 78 -7.50 29.20 -7.05
CA ARG A 78 -6.70 30.39 -6.76
C ARG A 78 -5.44 30.41 -7.62
N ASP A 79 -5.04 31.57 -8.16
CA ASP A 79 -3.73 31.80 -8.78
C ASP A 79 -3.27 30.70 -9.78
N GLY A 80 -4.20 30.23 -10.63
CA GLY A 80 -3.96 29.17 -11.63
C GLY A 80 -3.83 27.75 -11.06
N LYS A 81 -4.17 27.55 -9.78
CA LYS A 81 -4.09 26.29 -9.02
C LYS A 81 -5.46 25.90 -8.45
N LEU A 82 -5.54 24.67 -7.94
CA LEU A 82 -6.69 24.15 -7.19
C LEU A 82 -6.26 23.84 -5.76
N ASP A 83 -6.83 24.57 -4.81
CA ASP A 83 -6.56 24.42 -3.39
C ASP A 83 -7.55 23.41 -2.82
N TRP A 84 -7.05 22.23 -2.46
CA TRP A 84 -7.88 21.11 -2.01
C TRP A 84 -8.15 21.20 -0.50
N PRO A 85 -9.39 21.02 -0.05
CA PRO A 85 -9.71 20.98 1.38
C PRO A 85 -9.00 19.82 2.08
N ALA A 86 -8.87 19.93 3.41
CA ALA A 86 -8.29 18.90 4.26
C ALA A 86 -8.99 17.54 4.05
N LYS A 87 -8.25 16.44 4.12
CA LYS A 87 -8.77 15.09 3.79
C LYS A 87 -9.98 14.66 4.65
N SER A 88 -10.14 15.24 5.84
CA SER A 88 -11.28 15.01 6.75
C SER A 88 -12.56 15.75 6.35
N SER A 89 -12.46 16.88 5.63
CA SER A 89 -13.62 17.65 5.15
C SER A 89 -13.85 17.51 3.64
N SER A 90 -12.84 17.11 2.87
CA SER A 90 -12.92 16.87 1.43
C SER A 90 -13.92 15.77 1.08
N SER A 91 -14.80 16.07 0.13
CA SER A 91 -15.73 15.10 -0.43
C SER A 91 -15.07 13.96 -1.21
N PRO A 92 -15.68 12.76 -1.27
CA PRO A 92 -15.21 11.64 -2.07
C PRO A 92 -14.96 12.02 -3.52
N ARG A 93 -13.79 11.65 -4.03
CA ARG A 93 -13.35 12.05 -5.37
C ARG A 93 -12.69 10.91 -6.15
N ARG A 94 -12.92 10.86 -7.46
CA ARG A 94 -12.47 9.80 -8.38
C ARG A 94 -12.07 10.37 -9.74
N THR A 95 -11.30 9.61 -10.51
CA THR A 95 -11.00 9.92 -11.92
C THR A 95 -12.07 9.28 -12.80
N TYR A 96 -12.57 10.01 -13.80
CA TYR A 96 -13.43 9.46 -14.84
C TYR A 96 -13.05 10.03 -16.21
N THR A 97 -13.22 9.22 -17.26
CA THR A 97 -13.05 9.63 -18.66
C THR A 97 -14.16 10.61 -19.07
N VAL A 98 -13.82 11.57 -19.93
CA VAL A 98 -14.82 12.36 -20.67
C VAL A 98 -15.33 11.52 -21.84
N ARG A 99 -16.50 10.87 -21.67
CA ARG A 99 -17.06 9.93 -22.66
C ARG A 99 -17.55 10.65 -23.92
N ARG A 100 -18.15 11.83 -23.75
CA ARG A 100 -18.52 12.78 -24.81
C ARG A 100 -18.51 14.18 -24.19
N PHE A 101 -18.11 15.19 -24.95
CA PHE A 101 -18.40 16.57 -24.63
C PHE A 101 -19.03 17.25 -25.85
N ASP A 102 -20.17 17.89 -25.62
CA ASP A 102 -20.96 18.60 -26.61
C ASP A 102 -20.92 20.10 -26.28
N SER A 103 -20.08 20.84 -26.99
CA SER A 103 -19.93 22.28 -26.81
C SER A 103 -21.10 23.09 -27.36
N GLN A 104 -21.98 22.51 -28.18
CA GLN A 104 -23.16 23.21 -28.72
C GLN A 104 -24.32 23.19 -27.71
N HIS A 105 -24.55 22.03 -27.08
CA HIS A 105 -25.62 21.85 -26.09
C HIS A 105 -25.15 22.08 -24.64
N GLY A 106 -23.84 22.15 -24.40
CA GLY A 106 -23.28 22.28 -23.05
C GLY A 106 -23.45 20.99 -22.23
N GLU A 107 -23.20 19.84 -22.85
CA GLU A 107 -23.39 18.52 -22.24
C GLU A 107 -22.08 17.74 -22.13
N LEU A 108 -21.88 17.08 -20.99
CA LEU A 108 -20.71 16.28 -20.65
C LEU A 108 -21.17 14.89 -20.19
N ASP A 109 -20.98 13.87 -21.02
CA ASP A 109 -21.32 12.50 -20.66
C ASP A 109 -20.17 11.82 -19.91
N VAL A 110 -20.51 11.12 -18.83
CA VAL A 110 -19.59 10.31 -18.03
C VAL A 110 -20.21 8.93 -17.78
N ASP A 111 -19.45 7.88 -18.08
CA ASP A 111 -19.87 6.49 -17.90
C ASP A 111 -19.31 5.90 -16.59
N PHE A 112 -20.17 5.26 -15.82
CA PHE A 112 -19.88 4.65 -14.52
C PHE A 112 -20.12 3.15 -14.58
N VAL A 113 -19.10 2.34 -14.27
CA VAL A 113 -19.26 0.89 -14.09
C VAL A 113 -20.01 0.61 -12.79
N LEU A 114 -21.07 -0.19 -12.84
CA LEU A 114 -21.98 -0.48 -11.74
C LEU A 114 -21.59 -1.72 -10.90
N HIS A 115 -20.28 -1.98 -10.74
CA HIS A 115 -19.80 -3.12 -9.95
C HIS A 115 -19.09 -2.74 -8.64
N GLY A 116 -19.04 -3.69 -7.70
CA GLY A 116 -18.37 -3.56 -6.41
C GLY A 116 -19.00 -2.53 -5.47
N SER A 117 -18.26 -2.12 -4.45
CA SER A 117 -18.68 -1.11 -3.47
C SER A 117 -17.70 0.07 -3.42
N GLY A 118 -18.24 1.28 -3.38
CA GLY A 118 -17.45 2.51 -3.32
C GLY A 118 -18.26 3.76 -3.67
N PRO A 119 -17.85 4.95 -3.21
CA PRO A 119 -18.67 6.15 -3.22
C PRO A 119 -19.08 6.63 -4.62
N ALA A 120 -18.40 6.22 -5.69
CA ALA A 120 -18.80 6.57 -7.05
C ALA A 120 -19.82 5.59 -7.65
N THR A 121 -19.63 4.28 -7.46
CA THR A 121 -20.64 3.26 -7.81
C THR A 121 -21.95 3.52 -7.04
N SER A 122 -21.84 3.73 -5.72
CA SER A 122 -22.98 3.99 -4.84
C SER A 122 -23.67 5.33 -5.08
N TRP A 123 -22.95 6.34 -5.61
CA TRP A 123 -23.58 7.58 -6.06
C TRP A 123 -24.27 7.38 -7.40
N ALA A 124 -23.59 6.79 -8.39
CA ALA A 124 -24.15 6.62 -9.74
C ALA A 124 -25.40 5.74 -9.77
N SER A 125 -25.48 4.69 -8.94
CA SER A 125 -26.68 3.85 -8.83
C SER A 125 -27.91 4.60 -8.28
N GLN A 126 -27.71 5.71 -7.57
CA GLN A 126 -28.75 6.55 -6.98
C GLN A 126 -28.95 7.91 -7.67
N ALA A 127 -28.03 8.31 -8.56
CA ALA A 127 -28.00 9.62 -9.20
C ALA A 127 -29.27 9.90 -10.01
N GLN A 128 -29.78 11.13 -9.92
CA GLN A 128 -31.02 11.56 -10.58
C GLN A 128 -30.85 12.94 -11.24
N PRO A 129 -31.65 13.25 -12.29
CA PRO A 129 -31.75 14.59 -12.83
C PRO A 129 -32.01 15.62 -11.73
N GLY A 130 -31.15 16.63 -11.64
CA GLY A 130 -31.17 17.63 -10.57
C GLY A 130 -29.98 17.55 -9.59
N ASP A 131 -29.33 16.39 -9.44
CA ASP A 131 -28.17 16.22 -8.55
C ASP A 131 -27.01 17.15 -8.93
N ILE A 132 -26.32 17.70 -7.93
CA ILE A 132 -25.16 18.60 -8.12
C ILE A 132 -23.86 17.87 -7.75
N LEU A 133 -22.89 17.91 -8.66
CA LEU A 133 -21.52 17.49 -8.39
C LEU A 133 -20.51 18.57 -8.80
N GLN A 134 -19.28 18.46 -8.32
CA GLN A 134 -18.19 19.35 -8.71
C GLN A 134 -17.16 18.56 -9.52
N ILE A 135 -16.67 19.13 -10.61
CA ILE A 135 -15.58 18.55 -11.41
C ILE A 135 -14.32 19.40 -11.29
N ALA A 136 -13.17 18.79 -11.53
CA ALA A 136 -11.90 19.49 -11.71
C ALA A 136 -11.12 18.93 -12.90
N GLY A 137 -10.66 19.82 -13.78
CA GLY A 137 -9.99 19.50 -15.04
C GLY A 137 -10.92 19.46 -16.27
N PRO A 138 -10.50 18.81 -17.37
CA PRO A 138 -9.28 18.00 -17.50
C PRO A 138 -8.00 18.80 -17.22
N LYS A 139 -6.95 18.14 -16.69
CA LYS A 139 -5.66 18.82 -16.42
C LYS A 139 -4.76 18.89 -17.65
N SER A 140 -4.93 17.96 -18.58
CA SER A 140 -4.11 17.85 -19.79
C SER A 140 -4.77 16.87 -20.75
N THR A 141 -4.63 17.14 -22.04
CA THR A 141 -4.96 16.19 -23.11
C THR A 141 -3.69 15.56 -23.69
N SER A 142 -3.83 14.43 -24.38
CA SER A 142 -2.72 13.74 -25.07
C SER A 142 -3.14 13.33 -26.48
N SER A 143 -2.42 13.79 -27.50
CA SER A 143 -2.76 13.54 -28.91
C SER A 143 -2.87 12.06 -29.25
N GLU A 144 -3.53 11.75 -30.36
CA GLU A 144 -3.35 10.48 -31.09
C GLU A 144 -1.88 10.08 -31.27
N PRO A 145 -1.55 8.78 -31.26
CA PRO A 145 -0.19 8.27 -31.42
C PRO A 145 0.28 8.38 -32.88
N GLN A 146 1.21 9.29 -33.14
CA GLN A 146 1.66 9.57 -34.51
C GLN A 146 2.72 8.57 -35.00
N GLY A 147 2.58 8.15 -36.27
CA GLY A 147 3.53 7.26 -36.96
C GLY A 147 3.46 5.79 -36.51
N ALA A 148 2.25 5.24 -36.41
CA ALA A 148 1.99 3.82 -36.15
C ALA A 148 1.21 3.19 -37.32
N ASP A 149 1.74 2.10 -37.87
CA ASP A 149 1.09 1.38 -38.97
C ASP A 149 -0.21 0.69 -38.49
N TRP A 150 -0.27 0.34 -37.21
CA TRP A 150 -1.48 -0.11 -36.54
C TRP A 150 -1.44 0.11 -35.01
N ILE A 151 -2.62 0.08 -34.39
CA ILE A 151 -2.83 0.28 -32.95
C ILE A 151 -3.26 -1.04 -32.30
N LEU A 152 -2.71 -1.38 -31.14
CA LEU A 152 -3.33 -2.31 -30.21
C LEU A 152 -3.99 -1.52 -29.07
N ALA A 153 -5.30 -1.57 -28.97
CA ALA A 153 -6.06 -0.92 -27.90
C ALA A 153 -6.66 -2.00 -26.98
N ALA A 154 -6.56 -1.84 -25.66
CA ALA A 154 -7.05 -2.86 -24.74
C ALA A 154 -7.49 -2.30 -23.39
N GLY A 155 -8.51 -2.92 -22.79
CA GLY A 155 -8.86 -2.62 -21.42
C GLY A 155 -10.12 -3.28 -20.90
N ASP A 156 -10.39 -3.05 -19.61
CA ASP A 156 -11.61 -3.53 -18.95
C ASP A 156 -12.77 -2.52 -19.03
N ALA A 157 -13.91 -2.85 -18.42
CA ALA A 157 -15.09 -1.99 -18.36
C ALA A 157 -14.83 -0.56 -17.85
N THR A 158 -13.77 -0.31 -17.08
CA THR A 158 -13.39 1.06 -16.66
C THR A 158 -12.68 1.85 -17.76
N ALA A 159 -12.02 1.16 -18.69
CA ALA A 159 -11.37 1.73 -19.87
C ALA A 159 -12.30 1.84 -21.09
N LEU A 160 -13.35 1.02 -21.15
CA LEU A 160 -14.37 1.02 -22.20
C LEU A 160 -14.86 2.43 -22.60
N PRO A 161 -15.15 3.39 -21.68
CA PRO A 161 -15.59 4.73 -22.09
C PRO A 161 -14.59 5.51 -22.95
N ALA A 162 -13.28 5.25 -22.79
CA ALA A 162 -12.24 5.82 -23.63
C ALA A 162 -12.14 5.07 -24.97
N LEU A 163 -12.22 3.75 -24.95
CA LEU A 163 -12.19 2.90 -26.15
C LEU A 163 -13.39 3.17 -27.07
N SER A 164 -14.60 3.27 -26.52
CA SER A 164 -15.82 3.62 -27.27
C SER A 164 -15.72 4.99 -27.93
N ARG A 165 -15.21 6.00 -27.21
CA ARG A 165 -14.96 7.32 -27.76
C ARG A 165 -13.91 7.29 -28.88
N TRP A 166 -12.83 6.54 -28.69
CA TRP A 166 -11.78 6.42 -29.70
C TRP A 166 -12.26 5.74 -31.00
N LEU A 167 -13.16 4.75 -30.89
CA LEU A 167 -13.80 4.09 -32.03
C LEU A 167 -14.80 4.99 -32.77
N GLU A 168 -15.43 5.95 -32.08
CA GLU A 168 -16.28 6.98 -32.67
C GLU A 168 -15.47 8.12 -33.32
N GLU A 169 -14.31 8.46 -32.75
CA GLU A 169 -13.37 9.48 -33.23
C GLU A 169 -12.28 8.88 -34.17
N TRP A 170 -12.45 7.64 -34.65
CA TRP A 170 -11.36 6.85 -35.23
C TRP A 170 -10.78 7.42 -36.54
N PRO A 171 -9.44 7.58 -36.66
CA PRO A 171 -8.83 8.11 -37.88
C PRO A 171 -9.02 7.21 -39.11
N ALA A 172 -9.53 7.78 -40.21
CA ALA A 172 -9.77 7.05 -41.45
C ALA A 172 -8.48 6.42 -42.00
N GLY A 173 -8.52 5.12 -42.30
CA GLY A 173 -7.37 4.34 -42.78
C GLY A 173 -6.41 3.84 -41.70
N GLN A 174 -6.59 4.25 -40.43
CA GLN A 174 -5.80 3.69 -39.32
C GLN A 174 -6.27 2.27 -38.99
N ARG A 175 -5.35 1.32 -38.95
CA ARG A 175 -5.63 -0.07 -38.56
C ARG A 175 -5.60 -0.24 -37.04
N GLY A 176 -6.51 -1.05 -36.48
CA GLY A 176 -6.58 -1.28 -35.03
C GLY A 176 -7.03 -2.70 -34.62
N LYS A 177 -6.48 -3.22 -33.52
CA LYS A 177 -7.01 -4.39 -32.80
C LYS A 177 -7.43 -3.97 -31.40
N PHE A 178 -8.71 -4.13 -31.07
CA PHE A 178 -9.31 -3.73 -29.80
C PHE A 178 -9.68 -4.95 -28.96
N PHE A 179 -9.23 -4.99 -27.70
CA PHE A 179 -9.53 -6.07 -26.74
C PHE A 179 -10.29 -5.50 -25.55
N ILE A 180 -11.59 -5.81 -25.46
CA ILE A 180 -12.51 -5.21 -24.49
C ILE A 180 -12.99 -6.30 -23.52
N LEU A 181 -12.60 -6.20 -22.25
CA LEU A 181 -12.99 -7.13 -21.19
C LEU A 181 -14.10 -6.54 -20.31
N VAL A 182 -15.27 -7.17 -20.32
CA VAL A 182 -16.39 -6.85 -19.42
C VAL A 182 -16.71 -8.05 -18.54
N ASP A 183 -17.53 -7.85 -17.50
CA ASP A 183 -17.81 -8.94 -16.56
C ASP A 183 -18.71 -10.02 -17.17
N GLU A 184 -19.84 -9.58 -17.74
CA GLU A 184 -20.91 -10.45 -18.25
C GLU A 184 -21.24 -10.16 -19.72
N HIS A 185 -21.87 -11.12 -20.39
CA HIS A 185 -22.30 -11.00 -21.78
C HIS A 185 -23.25 -9.81 -22.04
N SER A 186 -24.15 -9.50 -21.09
CA SER A 186 -25.06 -8.33 -21.21
C SER A 186 -24.35 -6.98 -21.04
N HIS A 187 -23.12 -6.96 -20.54
CA HIS A 187 -22.33 -5.74 -20.40
C HIS A 187 -21.68 -5.30 -21.74
N ARG A 188 -21.83 -6.10 -22.81
CA ARG A 188 -21.37 -5.75 -24.17
C ARG A 188 -22.18 -4.60 -24.77
N GLN A 189 -21.48 -3.52 -25.12
CA GLN A 189 -22.07 -2.39 -25.85
C GLN A 189 -22.07 -2.63 -27.37
N GLN A 190 -23.02 -1.99 -28.07
CA GLN A 190 -22.90 -1.78 -29.51
C GLN A 190 -21.95 -0.59 -29.74
N LEU A 191 -20.85 -0.84 -30.46
CA LEU A 191 -19.83 0.15 -30.80
C LEU A 191 -19.66 0.20 -32.32
N PRO A 192 -19.27 1.34 -32.92
CA PRO A 192 -18.81 1.36 -34.30
C PRO A 192 -17.58 0.46 -34.46
N CYS A 193 -17.48 -0.21 -35.61
CA CYS A 193 -16.33 -1.01 -36.00
C CYS A 193 -15.82 -0.44 -37.34
N PRO A 194 -14.92 0.57 -37.31
CA PRO A 194 -14.41 1.22 -38.52
C PRO A 194 -13.63 0.27 -39.44
N ASP A 195 -13.51 0.61 -40.72
CA ASP A 195 -12.71 -0.15 -41.68
C ASP A 195 -11.26 -0.29 -41.20
N GLY A 196 -10.74 -1.52 -41.20
CA GLY A 196 -9.41 -1.83 -40.69
C GLY A 196 -9.33 -2.02 -39.16
N VAL A 197 -10.46 -1.99 -38.44
CA VAL A 197 -10.54 -2.29 -37.01
C VAL A 197 -11.10 -3.70 -36.76
N GLU A 198 -10.43 -4.47 -35.91
CA GLU A 198 -10.96 -5.70 -35.30
C GLU A 198 -11.32 -5.45 -33.84
N ILE A 199 -12.53 -5.83 -33.38
CA ILE A 199 -12.95 -5.72 -31.98
C ILE A 199 -13.20 -7.11 -31.38
N THR A 200 -12.31 -7.55 -30.50
CA THR A 200 -12.46 -8.76 -29.68
C THR A 200 -13.12 -8.40 -28.34
N TRP A 201 -14.29 -8.97 -28.08
CA TRP A 201 -14.95 -8.92 -26.77
C TRP A 201 -14.54 -10.11 -25.92
N LEU A 202 -14.30 -9.86 -24.63
CA LEU A 202 -13.87 -10.82 -23.62
C LEU A 202 -14.78 -10.67 -22.40
N PHE A 203 -14.98 -11.78 -21.68
CA PHE A 203 -15.95 -11.86 -20.58
C PHE A 203 -15.34 -12.56 -19.37
N HIS A 204 -15.47 -11.97 -18.17
CA HIS A 204 -15.04 -12.63 -16.94
C HIS A 204 -15.89 -13.88 -16.63
N SER A 205 -17.15 -13.93 -17.08
CA SER A 205 -18.03 -15.12 -17.05
C SER A 205 -17.36 -16.37 -17.63
N ASP A 206 -16.52 -16.18 -18.65
CA ASP A 206 -15.90 -17.24 -19.44
C ASP A 206 -14.44 -17.50 -18.99
N ALA A 207 -14.01 -16.87 -17.89
CA ALA A 207 -12.62 -16.81 -17.42
C ALA A 207 -11.62 -16.22 -18.44
N HIS A 208 -12.07 -15.44 -19.43
CA HIS A 208 -11.19 -14.76 -20.38
C HIS A 208 -10.29 -13.73 -19.69
N THR A 209 -9.04 -13.58 -20.16
CA THR A 209 -8.14 -12.50 -19.73
C THR A 209 -7.62 -11.69 -20.91
N LEU A 210 -7.39 -10.38 -20.69
CA LEU A 210 -6.75 -9.50 -21.67
C LEU A 210 -5.35 -10.01 -22.06
N PHE A 211 -4.63 -10.67 -21.14
CA PHE A 211 -3.29 -11.17 -21.43
C PHE A 211 -3.31 -12.33 -22.43
N ASP A 212 -4.19 -13.30 -22.25
CA ASP A 212 -4.23 -14.47 -23.12
C ASP A 212 -4.71 -14.09 -24.53
N ALA A 213 -5.74 -13.23 -24.62
CA ALA A 213 -6.22 -12.70 -25.90
C ALA A 213 -5.15 -11.89 -26.66
N ILE A 214 -4.46 -10.96 -25.98
CA ILE A 214 -3.40 -10.13 -26.61
C ILE A 214 -2.16 -10.97 -26.98
N SER A 215 -1.84 -12.01 -26.20
CA SER A 215 -0.65 -12.83 -26.44
C SER A 215 -0.84 -13.96 -27.46
N THR A 216 -2.09 -14.32 -27.77
CA THR A 216 -2.45 -15.35 -28.77
C THR A 216 -3.00 -14.80 -30.09
N THR A 217 -3.36 -13.51 -30.18
CA THR A 217 -3.82 -12.90 -31.44
C THR A 217 -2.74 -12.90 -32.52
N ASP A 218 -3.16 -13.06 -33.78
CA ASP A 218 -2.31 -12.83 -34.94
C ASP A 218 -1.78 -11.39 -34.93
N TRP A 219 -0.46 -11.26 -34.99
CA TRP A 219 0.22 -9.97 -34.93
C TRP A 219 0.41 -9.44 -36.35
N TRP A 220 -0.06 -8.21 -36.60
CA TRP A 220 0.15 -7.58 -37.90
C TRP A 220 1.57 -7.03 -38.05
N ASP A 221 2.06 -7.05 -39.29
CA ASP A 221 3.29 -6.36 -39.68
C ASP A 221 3.17 -4.84 -39.52
N GLY A 222 4.32 -4.19 -39.37
CA GLY A 222 4.45 -2.74 -39.18
C GLY A 222 4.74 -2.32 -37.73
N GLU A 223 5.03 -1.04 -37.56
CA GLU A 223 5.33 -0.40 -36.29
C GLU A 223 4.03 -0.15 -35.50
N VAL A 224 3.84 -0.90 -34.42
CA VAL A 224 2.64 -0.87 -33.58
C VAL A 224 2.71 0.13 -32.42
N PHE A 225 1.60 0.78 -32.10
CA PHE A 225 1.42 1.50 -30.83
C PHE A 225 0.38 0.79 -29.95
N ALA A 226 0.73 0.47 -28.70
CA ALA A 226 -0.17 -0.17 -27.75
C ALA A 226 -0.71 0.80 -26.69
N TRP A 227 -2.02 0.94 -26.57
CA TRP A 227 -2.70 1.64 -25.49
C TRP A 227 -3.45 0.62 -24.63
N VAL A 228 -3.17 0.58 -23.33
CA VAL A 228 -3.76 -0.40 -22.41
C VAL A 228 -4.15 0.25 -21.09
N ALA A 229 -5.41 0.09 -20.67
CA ALA A 229 -5.91 0.64 -19.41
C ALA A 229 -6.86 -0.30 -18.66
N GLY A 230 -6.94 -0.17 -17.34
CA GLY A 230 -7.79 -1.02 -16.48
C GLY A 230 -7.16 -1.37 -15.13
N GLU A 231 -7.39 -2.59 -14.65
CA GLU A 231 -6.90 -3.11 -13.37
C GLU A 231 -5.35 -3.18 -13.32
N SER A 232 -4.77 -2.49 -12.35
CA SER A 232 -3.32 -2.23 -12.26
C SER A 232 -2.41 -3.47 -12.13
N ALA A 233 -2.91 -4.64 -11.73
CA ALA A 233 -2.13 -5.88 -11.72
C ALA A 233 -2.27 -6.66 -13.03
N SER A 234 -3.47 -6.74 -13.62
CA SER A 234 -3.72 -7.42 -14.90
C SER A 234 -2.92 -6.81 -16.07
N LEU A 235 -2.65 -5.50 -16.02
CA LEU A 235 -1.83 -4.82 -17.03
C LEU A 235 -0.34 -5.23 -17.02
N LYS A 236 0.17 -5.77 -15.91
CA LYS A 236 1.61 -6.09 -15.74
C LYS A 236 2.11 -7.20 -16.69
N PRO A 237 1.48 -8.39 -16.78
CA PRO A 237 1.92 -9.42 -17.73
C PRO A 237 1.82 -8.97 -19.19
N ILE A 238 0.78 -8.21 -19.55
CA ILE A 238 0.61 -7.62 -20.90
C ILE A 238 1.81 -6.73 -21.22
N ARG A 239 2.12 -5.78 -20.33
CA ARG A 239 3.25 -4.86 -20.50
C ARG A 239 4.58 -5.59 -20.58
N ARG A 240 4.80 -6.60 -19.72
CA ARG A 240 6.03 -7.41 -19.72
C ARG A 240 6.20 -8.11 -21.08
N TRP A 241 5.16 -8.78 -21.57
CA TRP A 241 5.20 -9.52 -22.84
C TRP A 241 5.42 -8.60 -24.05
N LEU A 242 4.80 -7.41 -24.07
CA LEU A 242 5.07 -6.41 -25.11
C LEU A 242 6.54 -5.93 -25.10
N GLN A 243 7.13 -5.77 -23.91
CA GLN A 243 8.53 -5.36 -23.74
C GLN A 243 9.53 -6.47 -24.06
N GLU A 244 9.26 -7.72 -23.65
CA GLU A 244 10.21 -8.84 -23.73
C GLU A 244 10.05 -9.66 -25.02
N ALA A 245 8.82 -10.04 -25.36
CA ALA A 245 8.54 -10.90 -26.52
C ALA A 245 8.33 -10.10 -27.81
N LYS A 246 7.61 -8.97 -27.76
CA LYS A 246 7.40 -8.07 -28.92
C LYS A 246 8.43 -6.92 -29.02
N ARG A 247 9.32 -6.79 -28.03
CA ARG A 247 10.44 -5.81 -27.99
C ARG A 247 10.03 -4.33 -28.13
N LEU A 248 8.78 -3.98 -27.80
CA LEU A 248 8.26 -2.62 -27.96
C LEU A 248 8.99 -1.63 -27.03
N ARG A 249 9.32 -0.46 -27.57
CA ARG A 249 9.99 0.61 -26.84
C ARG A 249 8.99 1.42 -26.01
N LYS A 250 9.45 2.08 -24.94
CA LYS A 250 8.60 2.88 -24.02
C LYS A 250 7.70 3.92 -24.71
N HIS A 251 8.11 4.48 -25.86
CA HIS A 251 7.32 5.46 -26.61
C HIS A 251 6.25 4.84 -27.52
N GLN A 252 6.25 3.51 -27.68
CA GLN A 252 5.28 2.73 -28.45
C GLN A 252 4.15 2.19 -27.55
N MET A 253 4.13 2.55 -26.28
CA MET A 253 3.23 1.99 -25.28
C MET A 253 2.70 3.05 -24.31
N HIS A 254 1.37 3.10 -24.14
CA HIS A 254 0.69 3.79 -23.06
C HIS A 254 0.02 2.77 -22.14
N PHE A 255 0.30 2.85 -20.84
CA PHE A 255 -0.22 1.92 -19.82
C PHE A 255 -0.77 2.72 -18.64
N SER A 256 -2.07 2.59 -18.36
CA SER A 256 -2.73 3.35 -17.29
C SER A 256 -3.57 2.46 -16.37
N GLY A 257 -3.12 2.31 -15.12
CA GLY A 257 -3.89 1.65 -14.07
C GLY A 257 -5.04 2.54 -13.61
N TYR A 258 -6.25 2.31 -14.14
CA TYR A 258 -7.45 3.09 -13.84
C TYR A 258 -7.97 2.76 -12.44
N TRP A 259 -7.90 1.48 -12.06
CA TRP A 259 -8.22 0.98 -10.73
C TRP A 259 -7.22 -0.10 -10.31
N LYS A 260 -7.39 -0.65 -9.11
CA LYS A 260 -6.59 -1.77 -8.59
C LYS A 260 -7.50 -2.63 -7.71
N SER A 261 -7.53 -3.93 -7.95
CA SER A 261 -8.28 -4.85 -7.10
C SER A 261 -7.62 -4.98 -5.71
N ARG A 262 -8.45 -5.17 -4.68
CA ARG A 262 -7.98 -5.57 -3.34
C ARG A 262 -7.78 -7.09 -3.25
N THR A 263 -8.39 -7.85 -4.17
CA THR A 263 -8.31 -9.31 -4.26
C THR A 263 -7.11 -9.70 -5.14
N LYS A 264 -6.30 -10.67 -4.70
CA LYS A 264 -5.13 -11.15 -5.45
C LYS A 264 -5.55 -12.15 -6.53
N HIS A 265 -5.72 -11.69 -7.77
CA HIS A 265 -5.82 -12.58 -8.93
C HIS A 265 -4.41 -12.87 -9.47
N TYR A 266 -4.03 -14.14 -9.57
CA TYR A 266 -2.78 -14.58 -10.19
C TYR A 266 -3.08 -15.14 -11.59
N SER A 267 -2.85 -14.36 -12.64
CA SER A 267 -2.75 -14.91 -14.00
C SER A 267 -1.40 -15.63 -14.15
N THR A 268 -1.45 -16.90 -14.56
CA THR A 268 -0.28 -17.74 -14.79
C THR A 268 -0.03 -17.83 -16.29
N PRO A 269 1.16 -17.46 -16.81
CA PRO A 269 1.43 -17.52 -18.25
C PRO A 269 1.51 -18.97 -18.74
N PRO A 270 1.06 -19.28 -19.96
CA PRO A 270 1.06 -20.63 -20.49
C PRO A 270 2.50 -21.17 -20.66
N ARG A 271 2.72 -22.39 -20.20
CA ARG A 271 4.02 -23.08 -20.28
C ARG A 271 4.17 -23.65 -21.70
N ARG A 272 5.27 -23.33 -22.39
CA ARG A 272 5.59 -23.92 -23.71
C ARG A 272 5.51 -25.45 -23.64
N ALA A 273 4.73 -26.04 -24.54
CA ALA A 273 4.78 -27.48 -24.77
C ALA A 273 6.11 -27.85 -25.46
N THR A 274 6.80 -28.85 -24.94
CA THR A 274 7.87 -29.56 -25.65
C THR A 274 7.28 -30.83 -26.25
N GLU A 275 7.33 -30.95 -27.56
CA GLU A 275 6.94 -32.17 -28.28
C GLU A 275 7.93 -33.31 -27.97
N THR A 276 7.42 -34.49 -27.60
CA THR A 276 8.11 -35.76 -27.87
C THR A 276 7.08 -36.85 -28.19
N LEU A 277 7.39 -37.58 -29.26
CA LEU A 277 6.69 -38.70 -29.90
C LEU A 277 6.23 -39.85 -28.98
N ALA A 278 5.37 -40.73 -29.51
CA ALA A 278 4.57 -41.69 -28.74
C ALA A 278 4.90 -43.19 -28.99
N SER A 279 4.45 -44.03 -28.04
CA SER A 279 4.11 -45.46 -28.19
C SER A 279 5.26 -46.49 -28.31
N PRO A 280 5.01 -47.81 -28.18
CA PRO A 280 4.35 -48.47 -27.03
C PRO A 280 4.97 -49.84 -26.65
N SER A 281 4.60 -50.43 -25.49
CA SER A 281 4.42 -51.90 -25.28
C SER A 281 3.99 -52.24 -23.83
N ALA A 282 3.51 -53.48 -23.61
CA ALA A 282 3.00 -54.00 -22.32
C ALA A 282 3.60 -55.40 -22.00
N HIS A 283 3.44 -55.92 -20.77
CA HIS A 283 3.17 -57.36 -20.46
C HIS A 283 2.83 -57.65 -18.97
N SER A 284 1.66 -58.27 -18.79
CA SER A 284 1.12 -59.22 -17.76
C SER A 284 1.88 -59.73 -16.50
N THR A 285 1.10 -59.86 -15.39
CA THR A 285 1.14 -60.89 -14.30
C THR A 285 2.34 -60.92 -13.32
N THR A 286 2.27 -61.42 -12.06
CA THR A 286 1.41 -62.47 -11.43
C THR A 286 1.11 -62.20 -9.93
N THR A 287 0.15 -62.94 -9.35
CA THR A 287 -0.17 -63.08 -7.89
C THR A 287 0.94 -63.81 -7.09
N ASN A 288 0.94 -64.02 -5.75
CA ASN A 288 -0.04 -64.04 -4.62
C ASN A 288 0.76 -63.84 -3.27
N ALA A 289 0.28 -63.79 -2.00
CA ALA A 289 -1.00 -63.76 -1.27
C ALA A 289 -0.75 -63.44 0.26
N ALA A 290 -1.78 -63.61 1.11
CA ALA A 290 -1.80 -63.76 2.59
C ALA A 290 -2.04 -62.50 3.48
N GLU A 291 -2.98 -62.64 4.42
CA GLU A 291 -3.48 -61.65 5.39
C GLU A 291 -3.89 -62.40 6.69
N PRO A 292 -4.11 -61.73 7.86
CA PRO A 292 -5.47 -61.26 8.14
C PRO A 292 -5.59 -59.94 8.96
N ALA A 293 -6.34 -59.00 8.40
CA ALA A 293 -7.30 -58.07 8.98
C ALA A 293 -7.27 -57.75 10.49
N GLN A 294 -7.32 -56.44 10.80
CA GLN A 294 -8.58 -55.86 11.29
C GLN A 294 -8.70 -54.33 11.06
N LEU A 295 -9.95 -53.87 10.93
CA LEU A 295 -10.42 -52.48 10.98
C LEU A 295 -9.93 -51.50 9.89
N THR A 296 -10.63 -51.54 8.75
CA THR A 296 -10.84 -50.34 7.90
C THR A 296 -11.94 -49.44 8.51
N PRO A 297 -12.06 -48.17 8.05
CA PRO A 297 -13.04 -47.91 7.00
C PRO A 297 -12.51 -47.12 5.80
N HIS A 298 -13.15 -47.35 4.64
CA HIS A 298 -13.27 -46.48 3.45
C HIS A 298 -12.05 -45.69 2.94
N LYS A 299 -11.55 -46.10 1.77
CA LYS A 299 -10.96 -45.19 0.79
C LYS A 299 -12.08 -44.60 -0.08
N ASP A 300 -12.11 -43.27 -0.17
CA ASP A 300 -12.49 -42.58 -1.41
C ASP A 300 -11.25 -41.87 -1.96
N GLY A 301 -11.03 -41.98 -3.27
CA GLY A 301 -9.76 -41.60 -3.90
C GLY A 301 -9.73 -40.15 -4.39
N HIS A 302 -8.91 -39.29 -3.78
CA HIS A 302 -8.62 -37.93 -4.27
C HIS A 302 -7.12 -37.65 -4.30
N ALA A 303 -6.49 -37.81 -5.47
CA ALA A 303 -5.12 -37.35 -5.70
C ALA A 303 -5.13 -35.88 -6.16
N GLY A 304 -4.69 -34.94 -5.32
CA GLY A 304 -4.57 -33.52 -5.71
C GLY A 304 -4.11 -32.54 -4.63
N ASN A 305 -4.47 -32.73 -3.36
CA ASN A 305 -4.33 -31.66 -2.35
C ASN A 305 -2.97 -31.58 -1.61
N GLY A 306 -2.09 -32.58 -1.76
CA GLY A 306 -0.92 -32.75 -0.87
C GLY A 306 0.18 -31.69 -0.96
N THR A 307 0.25 -30.91 -2.04
CA THR A 307 1.35 -29.95 -2.28
C THR A 307 1.04 -28.55 -1.72
N SER A 308 -0.23 -28.11 -1.79
CA SER A 308 -0.66 -26.80 -1.30
C SER A 308 -0.47 -26.68 0.22
N THR A 309 -0.94 -27.69 0.96
CA THR A 309 -0.84 -27.73 2.43
C THR A 309 0.60 -27.72 2.93
N ARG A 310 1.53 -28.42 2.25
CA ARG A 310 2.95 -28.40 2.61
C ARG A 310 3.58 -27.02 2.43
N ASN A 311 3.22 -26.31 1.36
CA ASN A 311 3.73 -24.96 1.14
C ASN A 311 3.21 -23.98 2.21
N ALA A 312 1.93 -24.08 2.57
CA ALA A 312 1.35 -23.30 3.67
C ALA A 312 1.99 -23.63 5.04
N GLN A 313 2.30 -24.91 5.30
CA GLN A 313 3.01 -25.35 6.50
C GLN A 313 4.46 -24.86 6.54
N ALA A 314 5.17 -24.88 5.42
CA ALA A 314 6.53 -24.36 5.31
C ALA A 314 6.59 -22.83 5.46
N GLU A 315 5.62 -22.11 4.85
CA GLU A 315 5.45 -20.67 5.11
C GLU A 315 5.17 -20.47 6.61
N PHE A 316 4.18 -21.14 7.20
CA PHE A 316 3.87 -21.04 8.64
C PHE A 316 5.02 -21.42 9.60
N ALA A 317 5.97 -22.27 9.19
CA ALA A 317 7.17 -22.55 10.00
C ALA A 317 8.15 -21.36 10.04
N ALA A 318 8.45 -20.75 8.89
CA ALA A 318 9.14 -19.45 8.81
C ALA A 318 8.28 -18.31 9.39
N LEU A 319 6.97 -18.57 9.54
CA LEU A 319 5.99 -17.91 10.39
C LEU A 319 6.55 -17.57 11.78
N SER A 320 6.99 -18.64 12.44
CA SER A 320 7.14 -18.74 13.90
C SER A 320 8.57 -18.92 14.40
N ASP A 321 9.58 -19.06 13.53
CA ASP A 321 10.97 -19.20 13.97
C ASP A 321 11.54 -17.87 14.51
N LEU A 322 11.41 -17.70 15.83
CA LEU A 322 12.04 -16.61 16.57
C LEU A 322 13.56 -16.82 16.74
N THR A 323 14.06 -18.05 16.60
CA THR A 323 15.47 -18.39 16.85
C THR A 323 16.39 -17.67 15.87
N ALA A 324 16.02 -17.65 14.58
CA ALA A 324 16.75 -16.91 13.56
C ALA A 324 16.78 -15.41 13.84
N ALA A 325 15.64 -14.83 14.24
CA ALA A 325 15.53 -13.40 14.54
C ALA A 325 16.36 -12.99 15.76
N PHE A 326 16.32 -13.75 16.86
CA PHE A 326 17.13 -13.48 18.03
C PHE A 326 18.62 -13.73 17.77
N ALA A 327 19.01 -14.81 17.08
CA ALA A 327 20.41 -15.09 16.75
C ALA A 327 21.03 -13.96 15.89
N ILE A 328 20.29 -13.42 14.93
CA ILE A 328 20.73 -12.29 14.10
C ILE A 328 20.88 -11.02 14.96
N ARG A 329 19.89 -10.70 15.82
CA ARG A 329 20.00 -9.56 16.75
C ARG A 329 21.19 -9.70 17.69
N THR A 330 21.38 -10.85 18.34
CA THR A 330 22.55 -11.11 19.20
C THR A 330 23.86 -10.93 18.44
N ALA A 331 23.98 -11.46 17.22
CA ALA A 331 25.19 -11.31 16.40
C ALA A 331 25.50 -9.84 16.04
N VAL A 332 24.47 -9.02 15.81
CA VAL A 332 24.62 -7.57 15.60
C VAL A 332 24.96 -6.85 16.91
N THR A 333 24.25 -7.11 18.00
CA THR A 333 24.43 -6.47 19.31
C THR A 333 25.83 -6.68 19.89
N VAL A 334 26.45 -7.85 19.67
CA VAL A 334 27.85 -8.13 20.10
C VAL A 334 28.92 -7.71 19.08
N GLY A 335 28.55 -7.12 17.94
CA GLY A 335 29.51 -6.69 16.92
C GLY A 335 30.19 -7.82 16.13
N LEU A 336 29.55 -8.98 16.01
CA LEU A 336 30.12 -10.15 15.32
C LEU A 336 30.29 -9.89 13.80
N GLY A 337 29.29 -9.23 13.19
CA GLY A 337 29.30 -8.86 11.78
C GLY A 337 30.43 -7.89 11.44
N THR A 338 30.50 -6.75 12.14
CA THR A 338 31.57 -5.75 11.95
C THR A 338 32.97 -6.33 12.17
N THR A 339 33.14 -7.20 13.17
CA THR A 339 34.41 -7.90 13.43
C THR A 339 34.84 -8.80 12.26
N LEU A 340 33.91 -9.62 11.74
CA LEU A 340 34.17 -10.54 10.62
C LEU A 340 34.25 -9.88 9.24
N ALA A 341 33.74 -8.65 9.09
CA ALA A 341 33.89 -7.88 7.85
C ALA A 341 35.34 -7.44 7.58
N THR A 342 36.18 -7.36 8.63
CA THR A 342 37.59 -6.94 8.50
C THR A 342 38.49 -8.03 7.95
N ALA A 343 38.35 -9.26 8.44
CA ALA A 343 39.13 -10.44 8.04
C ALA A 343 38.45 -11.73 8.56
N PRO A 344 38.71 -12.90 7.94
CA PRO A 344 38.41 -14.18 8.56
C PRO A 344 39.16 -14.36 9.88
N ARG A 345 38.52 -14.94 10.90
CA ARG A 345 39.04 -15.07 12.26
C ARG A 345 38.63 -16.39 12.91
N ASP A 346 39.43 -16.90 13.86
CA ASP A 346 39.01 -18.05 14.66
C ASP A 346 38.01 -17.67 15.78
N VAL A 347 37.40 -18.67 16.41
CA VAL A 347 36.35 -18.44 17.42
C VAL A 347 36.86 -17.84 18.73
N HIS A 348 38.15 -17.99 19.06
CA HIS A 348 38.78 -17.35 20.22
C HIS A 348 39.10 -15.88 19.93
N GLU A 349 39.63 -15.57 18.74
CA GLU A 349 39.82 -14.19 18.27
C GLU A 349 38.49 -13.42 18.28
N LEU A 350 37.42 -14.04 17.78
CA LEU A 350 36.09 -13.43 17.75
C LEU A 350 35.49 -13.26 19.15
N ALA A 351 35.66 -14.24 20.04
CA ALA A 351 35.21 -14.16 21.42
C ALA A 351 35.89 -13.00 22.18
N ALA A 352 37.20 -12.84 21.99
CA ALA A 352 37.95 -11.73 22.56
C ALA A 352 37.53 -10.37 21.97
N ALA A 353 37.39 -10.26 20.64
CA ALA A 353 37.02 -9.01 19.97
C ALA A 353 35.58 -8.56 20.27
N THR A 354 34.65 -9.49 20.52
CA THR A 354 33.24 -9.21 20.83
C THR A 354 32.93 -9.18 22.33
N ASN A 355 33.93 -9.44 23.20
CA ASN A 355 33.77 -9.64 24.64
C ASN A 355 32.69 -10.70 24.99
N THR A 356 32.73 -11.86 24.32
CA THR A 356 31.76 -12.95 24.48
C THR A 356 32.40 -14.27 24.93
N GLN A 357 31.59 -15.20 25.44
CA GLN A 357 32.07 -16.54 25.82
C GLN A 357 32.22 -17.44 24.59
N THR A 358 33.43 -17.95 24.33
CA THR A 358 33.76 -18.78 23.16
C THR A 358 32.79 -19.95 22.93
N ALA A 359 32.43 -20.68 23.98
CA ALA A 359 31.52 -21.84 23.91
C ALA A 359 30.03 -21.49 23.72
N GLY A 360 29.66 -20.20 23.86
CA GLY A 360 28.38 -19.66 23.41
C GLY A 360 28.46 -19.17 21.97
N LEU A 361 29.52 -18.43 21.65
CA LEU A 361 29.77 -17.88 20.32
C LEU A 361 29.93 -18.96 19.24
N GLU A 362 30.58 -20.09 19.54
CA GLU A 362 30.71 -21.20 18.59
C GLU A 362 29.34 -21.78 18.19
N LYS A 363 28.42 -21.92 19.15
CA LYS A 363 27.05 -22.41 18.90
C LYS A 363 26.26 -21.42 18.05
N LEU A 364 26.42 -20.12 18.32
CA LEU A 364 25.84 -19.06 17.51
C LEU A 364 26.40 -19.08 16.07
N LEU A 365 27.71 -19.22 15.90
CA LEU A 365 28.35 -19.30 14.57
C LEU A 365 27.91 -20.54 13.78
N VAL A 366 27.81 -21.71 14.42
CA VAL A 366 27.28 -22.92 13.78
C VAL A 366 25.82 -22.73 13.34
N TYR A 367 24.98 -22.08 14.15
CA TYR A 367 23.60 -21.79 13.74
C TYR A 367 23.53 -20.75 12.61
N LEU A 368 24.34 -19.68 12.66
CA LEU A 368 24.48 -18.69 11.58
C LEU A 368 25.03 -19.32 10.28
N GLU A 369 25.79 -20.41 10.35
CA GLU A 369 26.23 -21.21 9.19
C GLU A 369 25.05 -21.97 8.57
N THR A 370 24.14 -22.53 9.38
CA THR A 370 22.89 -23.13 8.85
C THR A 370 21.95 -22.11 8.22
N LEU A 371 22.01 -20.84 8.65
CA LEU A 371 21.32 -19.71 8.02
C LEU A 371 22.07 -19.14 6.80
N GLY A 372 23.26 -19.66 6.47
CA GLY A 372 24.07 -19.19 5.35
C GLY A 372 24.63 -17.78 5.50
N LEU A 373 24.77 -17.27 6.74
CA LEU A 373 25.29 -15.93 7.05
C LEU A 373 26.80 -15.95 7.32
N VAL A 374 27.32 -17.00 7.95
CA VAL A 374 28.76 -17.26 8.06
C VAL A 374 29.14 -18.56 7.35
N SER A 375 30.44 -18.74 7.11
CA SER A 375 30.99 -19.99 6.58
C SER A 375 32.38 -20.24 7.18
N ARG A 376 32.74 -21.52 7.33
CA ARG A 376 34.10 -21.95 7.65
C ARG A 376 35.02 -21.91 6.42
N ALA A 377 36.13 -21.20 6.54
CA ALA A 377 37.26 -21.31 5.63
C ALA A 377 38.06 -22.60 5.91
N ALA A 378 38.94 -22.99 4.97
CA ALA A 378 39.74 -24.22 5.08
C ALA A 378 40.70 -24.26 6.30
N SER A 379 40.93 -23.11 6.95
CA SER A 379 41.74 -22.92 8.16
C SER A 379 40.95 -23.05 9.47
N ALA A 380 39.68 -23.47 9.42
CA ALA A 380 38.71 -23.42 10.53
C ALA A 380 38.39 -21.99 11.05
N GLN A 381 38.88 -20.96 10.37
CA GLN A 381 38.46 -19.57 10.58
C GLN A 381 37.06 -19.33 9.99
N TRP A 382 36.30 -18.46 10.62
CA TRP A 382 34.98 -18.02 10.18
C TRP A 382 35.08 -16.78 9.30
N GLN A 383 34.18 -16.65 8.33
CA GLN A 383 34.05 -15.47 7.46
C GLN A 383 32.57 -15.22 7.12
N LEU A 384 32.21 -13.96 6.83
CA LEU A 384 30.87 -13.62 6.33
C LEU A 384 30.67 -14.18 4.91
N THR A 385 29.49 -14.73 4.65
CA THR A 385 29.04 -15.00 3.27
C THR A 385 28.66 -13.69 2.57
N ALA A 386 28.24 -13.76 1.30
CA ALA A 386 27.67 -12.61 0.60
C ALA A 386 26.46 -12.01 1.36
N SER A 387 25.57 -12.87 1.90
CA SER A 387 24.43 -12.46 2.72
C SER A 387 24.84 -11.98 4.11
N GLY A 388 25.89 -12.58 4.70
CA GLY A 388 26.40 -12.23 6.02
C GLY A 388 26.91 -10.80 6.15
N ARG A 389 27.35 -10.17 5.05
CA ARG A 389 27.87 -8.80 5.04
C ARG A 389 26.86 -7.76 5.55
N ILE A 390 25.56 -8.04 5.41
CA ILE A 390 24.48 -7.18 5.91
C ILE A 390 24.58 -6.98 7.43
N LEU A 391 25.11 -7.97 8.19
CA LEU A 391 25.34 -7.89 9.64
C LEU A 391 26.40 -6.85 10.04
N ALA A 392 27.13 -6.29 9.08
CA ALA A 392 28.18 -5.29 9.29
C ALA A 392 27.81 -3.89 8.74
N GLU A 393 26.61 -3.72 8.18
CA GLU A 393 26.15 -2.45 7.62
C GLU A 393 25.59 -1.55 8.74
N ASP A 394 26.02 -0.29 8.79
CA ASP A 394 25.67 0.65 9.88
C ASP A 394 24.15 0.75 10.13
N ALA A 395 23.35 0.78 9.06
CA ALA A 395 21.88 0.82 9.15
C ALA A 395 21.28 -0.47 9.75
N THR A 396 21.90 -1.63 9.50
CA THR A 396 21.51 -2.90 10.14
C THR A 396 21.90 -2.90 11.62
N VAL A 397 23.07 -2.33 11.97
CA VAL A 397 23.50 -2.16 13.36
C VAL A 397 22.54 -1.24 14.11
N GLU A 398 22.19 -0.08 13.56
CA GLU A 398 21.21 0.85 14.14
C GLU A 398 19.82 0.20 14.31
N GLN A 399 19.34 -0.51 13.29
CA GLN A 399 17.99 -1.12 13.30
C GLN A 399 17.88 -2.35 14.22
N LEU A 400 18.95 -3.14 14.39
CA LEU A 400 18.88 -4.44 15.09
C LEU A 400 19.65 -4.51 16.40
N SER A 401 20.57 -3.58 16.69
CA SER A 401 21.32 -3.60 17.96
C SER A 401 20.43 -3.22 19.14
N ASP A 402 20.44 -4.05 20.17
CA ASP A 402 19.67 -3.85 21.39
C ASP A 402 20.40 -2.91 22.39
N ASN A 403 21.47 -2.25 21.94
CA ASN A 403 22.20 -1.21 22.67
C ASN A 403 21.49 0.16 22.68
N ASN A 404 20.40 0.33 21.91
CA ASN A 404 19.57 1.53 21.95
C ASN A 404 18.21 1.28 22.63
N GLN A 405 17.71 2.31 23.33
CA GLN A 405 16.50 2.26 24.16
C GLN A 405 15.22 1.92 23.36
N ARG A 406 15.16 2.31 22.09
CA ARG A 406 14.01 2.06 21.21
C ARG A 406 13.89 0.57 20.85
N ASN A 407 15.00 -0.09 20.55
CA ASN A 407 15.04 -1.52 20.25
C ASN A 407 14.75 -2.35 21.51
N GLN A 408 15.26 -1.94 22.68
CA GLN A 408 14.92 -2.53 23.98
C GLN A 408 13.41 -2.43 24.28
N ALA A 409 12.82 -1.24 24.15
CA ALA A 409 11.37 -1.03 24.34
C ALA A 409 10.53 -1.85 23.34
N THR A 410 11.01 -2.00 22.10
CA THR A 410 10.37 -2.83 21.06
C THR A 410 10.38 -4.31 21.46
N LEU A 411 11.52 -4.86 21.87
CA LEU A 411 11.62 -6.26 22.32
C LEU A 411 10.80 -6.51 23.58
N ALA A 412 10.86 -5.61 24.57
CA ALA A 412 10.08 -5.75 25.80
C ALA A 412 8.57 -5.65 25.54
N GLY A 413 8.14 -4.77 24.64
CA GLY A 413 6.75 -4.73 24.15
C GLY A 413 6.32 -6.06 23.51
N LEU A 414 7.16 -6.65 22.64
CA LEU A 414 6.87 -7.96 22.02
C LEU A 414 6.80 -9.10 23.04
N VAL A 415 7.63 -9.09 24.10
CA VAL A 415 7.59 -10.07 25.20
C VAL A 415 6.31 -9.90 26.05
N HIS A 416 5.96 -8.66 26.40
CA HIS A 416 4.79 -8.36 27.23
C HIS A 416 3.45 -8.38 26.46
N LEU A 417 3.46 -8.43 25.12
CA LEU A 417 2.25 -8.45 24.27
C LEU A 417 1.24 -9.53 24.67
N ARG A 418 1.69 -10.71 25.12
CA ARG A 418 0.76 -11.75 25.63
C ARG A 418 0.04 -11.30 26.91
N THR A 419 0.77 -10.75 27.87
CA THR A 419 0.21 -10.28 29.16
C THR A 419 -0.67 -9.05 28.97
N ALA A 420 -0.30 -8.17 28.04
CA ALA A 420 -1.12 -7.04 27.58
C ALA A 420 -2.47 -7.51 26.99
N LEU A 421 -2.47 -8.55 26.16
CA LEU A 421 -3.67 -9.09 25.51
C LEU A 421 -4.57 -9.96 26.42
N VAL A 422 -4.01 -10.58 27.46
CA VAL A 422 -4.74 -11.53 28.33
C VAL A 422 -5.14 -10.91 29.67
N ASP A 423 -4.23 -10.16 30.27
CA ASP A 423 -4.33 -9.68 31.65
C ASP A 423 -4.53 -8.15 31.74
N GLY A 424 -4.50 -7.44 30.59
CA GLY A 424 -4.59 -5.97 30.52
C GLY A 424 -3.42 -5.24 31.18
N TYR A 425 -2.31 -5.95 31.44
CA TYR A 425 -1.14 -5.41 32.12
C TYR A 425 -0.12 -4.87 31.11
N HIS A 426 0.22 -3.59 31.28
CA HIS A 426 1.14 -2.84 30.41
C HIS A 426 2.23 -2.22 31.28
N PRO A 427 3.52 -2.54 31.07
CA PRO A 427 4.60 -2.08 31.95
C PRO A 427 4.98 -0.60 31.74
N GLY A 428 4.66 0.00 30.59
CA GLY A 428 5.22 1.28 30.16
C GLY A 428 6.72 1.19 29.84
N VAL A 429 7.25 2.18 29.11
CA VAL A 429 8.63 2.16 28.57
C VAL A 429 9.69 2.02 29.67
N ALA A 430 9.53 2.72 30.79
CA ALA A 430 10.53 2.77 31.85
C ALA A 430 10.71 1.41 32.57
N ALA A 431 9.62 0.72 32.92
CA ALA A 431 9.72 -0.61 33.53
C ALA A 431 10.14 -1.66 32.49
N ALA A 432 9.63 -1.57 31.26
CA ALA A 432 9.96 -2.47 30.15
C ALA A 432 11.46 -2.50 29.81
N ALA A 433 12.15 -1.34 29.90
CA ALA A 433 13.59 -1.25 29.72
C ALA A 433 14.39 -1.84 30.90
N GLY A 434 13.84 -1.84 32.12
CA GLY A 434 14.47 -2.45 33.29
C GLY A 434 14.30 -3.98 33.37
N THR A 435 13.15 -4.50 32.93
CA THR A 435 12.80 -5.93 33.01
C THR A 435 13.40 -6.77 31.88
N SER A 436 13.97 -6.17 30.82
CA SER A 436 14.66 -6.88 29.74
C SER A 436 15.93 -7.62 30.18
N THR A 437 16.42 -7.36 31.40
CA THR A 437 17.55 -8.03 32.07
C THR A 437 17.41 -9.56 32.19
N GLY A 438 16.21 -10.12 31.96
CA GLY A 438 15.97 -11.57 31.91
C GLY A 438 16.69 -12.34 30.78
N LEU A 439 17.30 -11.67 29.79
CA LEU A 439 18.04 -12.31 28.69
C LEU A 439 19.57 -12.19 28.80
N GLY A 440 20.10 -12.31 30.02
CA GLY A 440 21.44 -12.88 30.22
C GLY A 440 22.65 -11.95 30.02
N THR A 441 22.54 -10.67 30.41
CA THR A 441 23.73 -9.84 30.63
C THR A 441 24.40 -10.19 31.97
N ALA A 442 25.72 -10.42 31.97
CA ALA A 442 26.48 -10.61 33.22
C ALA A 442 26.53 -9.31 34.04
N THR A 443 26.71 -9.45 35.36
CA THR A 443 26.81 -8.36 36.36
C THR A 443 27.82 -7.28 35.96
N ALA A 444 27.39 -6.02 35.82
CA ALA A 444 27.40 -4.97 36.87
C ALA A 444 28.78 -4.27 37.02
N PRO A 445 28.88 -3.02 37.55
CA PRO A 445 28.37 -2.66 38.88
C PRO A 445 27.25 -1.60 38.90
N THR A 446 26.56 -1.56 40.03
CA THR A 446 25.72 -0.45 40.51
C THR A 446 26.57 0.78 40.81
N ASP A 447 26.08 1.98 40.49
CA ASP A 447 26.12 3.17 41.37
C ASP A 447 25.30 4.33 40.76
N ALA A 448 25.06 5.38 41.55
CA ALA A 448 24.42 6.64 41.16
C ALA A 448 22.96 6.56 40.62
N ILE A 449 22.03 6.09 41.46
CA ILE A 449 20.68 6.70 41.48
C ILE A 449 20.75 7.93 42.39
N GLU A 450 21.27 9.05 41.86
CA GLU A 450 21.19 10.37 42.49
C GLU A 450 20.60 11.40 41.51
N ALA A 451 20.00 12.45 42.06
CA ALA A 451 19.07 13.31 41.32
C ALA A 451 19.73 14.54 40.68
N THR A 452 20.10 14.41 39.41
CA THR A 452 20.35 15.50 38.45
C THR A 452 20.01 14.99 37.03
N GLU A 453 19.73 15.82 36.03
CA GLU A 453 19.85 17.28 35.92
C GLU A 453 18.72 17.88 35.08
N ALA A 454 18.47 19.18 35.21
CA ALA A 454 17.49 19.86 34.35
C ALA A 454 18.09 20.08 32.94
N THR A 455 17.61 19.32 31.95
CA THR A 455 17.95 19.50 30.52
C THR A 455 17.31 20.78 29.96
N ASN A 456 17.87 21.91 30.38
CA ASN A 456 17.44 23.27 30.07
C ASN A 456 17.48 23.55 28.55
N THR A 457 16.36 23.28 27.89
CA THR A 457 16.17 23.44 26.44
C THR A 457 14.80 24.05 26.19
N THR A 458 14.76 25.38 26.08
CA THR A 458 13.58 26.26 26.00
C THR A 458 12.71 26.09 24.72
N ASN A 459 12.86 24.97 24.01
CA ASN A 459 12.10 24.56 22.82
C ASN A 459 12.25 23.04 22.51
N SER A 460 12.66 22.21 23.48
CA SER A 460 12.72 20.75 23.29
C SER A 460 11.33 20.13 23.25
N VAL A 461 11.21 18.98 22.57
CA VAL A 461 9.95 18.25 22.47
C VAL A 461 9.85 17.25 23.63
N ILE A 462 8.85 17.43 24.49
CA ILE A 462 8.62 16.61 25.67
C ILE A 462 7.75 15.41 25.29
N PRO A 463 8.22 14.15 25.43
CA PRO A 463 7.38 12.97 25.23
C PRO A 463 6.45 12.77 26.43
N VAL A 464 5.14 12.89 26.21
CA VAL A 464 4.12 12.82 27.29
C VAL A 464 3.13 11.67 27.12
N THR A 465 3.32 10.80 26.13
CA THR A 465 2.47 9.63 25.84
C THR A 465 2.16 8.79 27.09
N ALA A 466 3.20 8.39 27.83
CA ALA A 466 3.05 7.57 29.03
C ALA A 466 2.33 8.33 30.16
N ASP A 467 2.72 9.58 30.39
CA ASP A 467 2.17 10.39 31.48
C ASP A 467 0.68 10.71 31.29
N LEU A 468 0.24 10.97 30.05
CA LEU A 468 -1.17 11.25 29.74
C LEU A 468 -2.05 9.99 29.67
N ALA A 469 -1.46 8.82 29.43
CA ALA A 469 -2.17 7.54 29.47
C ALA A 469 -2.43 7.08 30.92
N GLN A 470 -1.40 7.17 31.78
CA GLN A 470 -1.48 6.71 33.18
C GLN A 470 -2.25 7.64 34.13
N ARG A 471 -2.83 8.74 33.63
CA ARG A 471 -3.56 9.75 34.43
C ARG A 471 -5.00 9.91 33.97
N ASP A 472 -5.90 10.03 34.93
CA ASP A 472 -7.26 10.53 34.68
C ASP A 472 -7.24 11.97 34.14
N ASP A 473 -8.38 12.46 33.67
CA ASP A 473 -8.48 13.78 33.06
C ASP A 473 -8.10 14.93 34.00
N ALA A 474 -8.30 14.82 35.31
CA ALA A 474 -7.97 15.87 36.26
C ALA A 474 -6.45 15.91 36.48
N ALA A 475 -5.83 14.77 36.77
CA ALA A 475 -4.39 14.66 36.93
C ALA A 475 -3.63 14.98 35.62
N ALA A 476 -4.17 14.62 34.46
CA ALA A 476 -3.63 14.99 33.15
C ALA A 476 -3.76 16.50 32.87
N THR A 477 -4.89 17.11 33.25
CA THR A 477 -5.09 18.58 33.15
C THR A 477 -4.08 19.34 34.00
N GLU A 478 -3.88 18.94 35.26
CA GLU A 478 -2.94 19.58 36.18
C GLU A 478 -1.48 19.42 35.73
N TYR A 479 -1.09 18.23 35.26
CA TYR A 479 0.23 17.96 34.67
C TYR A 479 0.51 18.84 33.44
N LEU A 480 -0.46 19.00 32.53
CA LEU A 480 -0.33 19.87 31.36
C LEU A 480 -0.21 21.35 31.74
N GLN A 481 -0.98 21.80 32.75
CA GLN A 481 -0.88 23.16 33.29
C GLN A 481 0.48 23.43 33.92
N ASP A 482 1.05 22.46 34.64
CA ASP A 482 2.36 22.60 35.26
C ASP A 482 3.50 22.60 34.23
N LEU A 483 3.46 21.75 33.19
CA LEU A 483 4.39 21.80 32.06
C LEU A 483 4.36 23.16 31.34
N TYR A 484 3.17 23.67 31.03
CA TYR A 484 2.99 24.96 30.35
C TYR A 484 3.50 26.12 31.21
N ARG A 485 3.15 26.15 32.50
CA ARG A 485 3.64 27.13 33.48
C ARG A 485 5.17 27.11 33.62
N LYS A 486 5.78 25.91 33.64
CA LYS A 486 7.23 25.74 33.71
C LYS A 486 7.93 26.30 32.47
N GLN A 487 7.39 26.07 31.27
CA GLN A 487 7.96 26.64 30.05
C GLN A 487 7.79 28.17 29.96
N GLN A 488 6.66 28.73 30.41
CA GLN A 488 6.51 30.19 30.58
C GLN A 488 7.55 30.75 31.55
N GLN A 489 7.78 30.09 32.69
CA GLN A 489 8.78 30.51 33.70
C GLN A 489 10.22 30.34 33.21
N ALA A 490 10.48 29.40 32.30
CA ALA A 490 11.77 29.24 31.62
C ALA A 490 12.01 30.24 30.48
N GLY A 491 10.99 31.01 30.07
CA GLY A 491 11.08 31.95 28.96
C GLY A 491 11.04 31.30 27.57
N ALA A 492 10.31 30.21 27.41
CA ALA A 492 10.12 29.54 26.12
C ALA A 492 9.19 30.34 25.19
N ASP A 493 9.46 30.31 23.88
CA ASP A 493 8.51 30.74 22.85
C ASP A 493 7.43 29.68 22.57
N SER A 494 7.71 28.40 22.87
CA SER A 494 6.72 27.33 22.74
C SER A 494 6.91 26.16 23.73
N LEU A 495 5.79 25.58 24.17
CA LEU A 495 5.72 24.23 24.71
C LEU A 495 5.48 23.25 23.55
N ARG A 496 6.29 22.20 23.45
CA ARG A 496 6.22 21.21 22.37
C ARG A 496 6.03 19.82 22.96
N LEU A 497 4.86 19.22 22.74
CA LEU A 497 4.49 17.93 23.31
C LEU A 497 4.46 16.85 22.22
N ALA A 498 5.22 15.77 22.39
CA ALA A 498 5.10 14.57 21.59
C ALA A 498 4.12 13.60 22.25
N CYS A 499 3.03 13.29 21.54
CA CYS A 499 2.04 12.30 21.95
C CYS A 499 1.86 11.26 20.83
N GLN A 500 1.86 9.99 21.20
CA GLN A 500 1.15 8.99 20.42
C GLN A 500 -0.34 9.12 20.70
N CYS A 501 -1.17 9.12 19.66
CA CYS A 501 -2.63 9.06 19.79
C CYS A 501 -3.09 7.61 19.64
N ARG A 502 -4.22 7.24 20.23
CA ARG A 502 -4.96 6.05 19.79
C ARG A 502 -5.28 6.21 18.30
N LEU A 503 -5.05 5.15 17.53
CA LEU A 503 -5.62 5.05 16.18
C LEU A 503 -7.15 4.97 16.33
N PRO A 504 -7.95 5.60 15.45
CA PRO A 504 -9.39 5.68 15.63
C PRO A 504 -10.02 4.27 15.68
N ASP A 505 -10.83 4.03 16.72
CA ASP A 505 -11.31 2.71 17.12
C ASP A 505 -12.01 1.97 15.96
N SER A 506 -11.41 0.88 15.50
CA SER A 506 -11.74 0.25 14.23
C SER A 506 -12.82 -0.85 14.35
N THR A 507 -13.93 -0.56 15.03
CA THR A 507 -15.02 -1.53 15.28
C THR A 507 -16.43 -0.93 15.09
N GLY A 508 -17.01 -1.15 13.91
CA GLY A 508 -18.45 -1.02 13.66
C GLY A 508 -18.92 0.37 13.20
N GLU A 509 -19.65 0.53 12.08
CA GLU A 509 -20.13 -0.48 11.12
C GLU A 509 -19.11 -0.83 10.01
N THR A 510 -17.81 -0.72 10.31
CA THR A 510 -16.76 -1.37 9.53
C THR A 510 -16.80 -2.88 9.76
N GLY A 511 -17.40 -3.63 8.82
CA GLY A 511 -17.58 -5.08 8.90
C GLY A 511 -16.29 -5.91 8.87
N PHE A 512 -15.59 -6.00 10.00
CA PHE A 512 -14.52 -6.97 10.24
C PHE A 512 -15.13 -8.36 10.55
N SER A 513 -15.47 -9.12 9.50
CA SER A 513 -15.57 -10.58 9.66
C SER A 513 -14.16 -11.15 9.86
N ALA A 514 -14.00 -11.97 10.90
CA ALA A 514 -12.71 -12.34 11.50
C ALA A 514 -11.64 -12.87 10.51
N PRO A 515 -10.35 -12.55 10.74
CA PRO A 515 -9.24 -13.12 9.97
C PRO A 515 -9.01 -14.60 10.37
N SER A 516 -9.62 -15.52 9.63
CA SER A 516 -9.17 -16.91 9.64
C SER A 516 -7.79 -17.00 8.98
N ALA A 517 -6.80 -17.47 9.74
CA ALA A 517 -5.39 -17.64 9.36
C ALA A 517 -4.65 -16.35 8.91
N ALA A 518 -3.77 -15.90 9.81
CA ALA A 518 -2.56 -15.12 9.64
C ALA A 518 -2.06 -14.73 8.22
N SER A 519 -1.58 -13.48 8.11
CA SER A 519 -0.47 -13.14 7.20
C SER A 519 0.71 -14.10 7.39
N ARG A 520 1.56 -14.40 6.41
CA ARG A 520 2.18 -13.53 5.38
C ARG A 520 1.94 -14.16 3.98
N SER A 521 2.39 -13.67 2.82
CA SER A 521 2.77 -12.34 2.33
C SER A 521 4.26 -12.10 2.01
N ALA A 522 4.60 -12.24 0.71
CA ALA A 522 5.65 -11.54 -0.07
C ALA A 522 7.12 -11.72 0.38
N SER A 523 8.13 -11.68 -0.51
CA SER A 523 8.24 -11.07 -1.85
C SER A 523 9.27 -11.85 -2.72
N GLY A 524 9.63 -11.51 -3.97
CA GLY A 524 9.32 -10.38 -4.86
C GLY A 524 9.40 -10.83 -6.34
N SER A 525 9.79 -10.03 -7.34
CA SER A 525 10.13 -8.60 -7.46
C SER A 525 9.84 -8.15 -8.93
N ASP A 526 9.78 -6.88 -9.38
CA ASP A 526 10.21 -5.58 -8.84
C ASP A 526 9.14 -4.46 -8.99
N THR A 527 7.84 -4.77 -8.82
CA THR A 527 7.04 -3.79 -8.04
C THR A 527 7.47 -3.76 -6.57
N ALA A 528 8.25 -4.76 -6.12
CA ALA A 528 8.68 -5.02 -4.75
C ALA A 528 9.83 -4.13 -4.24
N GLN A 529 9.89 -2.87 -4.68
CA GLN A 529 10.61 -1.81 -3.96
C GLN A 529 9.64 -0.69 -3.59
N SER A 530 8.87 -0.15 -4.54
CA SER A 530 7.78 0.79 -4.24
C SER A 530 6.63 0.13 -3.45
N SER A 531 6.19 -1.08 -3.84
CA SER A 531 5.16 -1.80 -3.10
C SER A 531 5.69 -2.52 -1.87
N VAL A 532 7.01 -2.78 -1.78
CA VAL A 532 7.63 -3.21 -0.52
C VAL A 532 7.76 -2.03 0.43
N ALA A 533 8.14 -0.83 -0.01
CA ALA A 533 8.11 0.36 0.83
C ALA A 533 6.69 0.66 1.35
N GLN A 534 5.65 0.51 0.52
CA GLN A 534 4.27 0.62 1.01
C GLN A 534 3.86 -0.52 1.94
N SER A 535 4.12 -1.80 1.61
CA SER A 535 3.77 -2.90 2.52
C SER A 535 4.65 -2.94 3.78
N SER A 536 5.84 -2.34 3.74
CA SER A 536 6.75 -2.14 4.87
C SER A 536 6.25 -1.01 5.75
N ALA A 537 5.79 0.11 5.17
CA ALA A 537 5.12 1.15 5.93
C ALA A 537 3.79 0.67 6.55
N GLU A 538 3.02 -0.17 5.86
CA GLU A 538 1.80 -0.80 6.40
C GLU A 538 2.13 -1.82 7.50
N ARG A 539 3.14 -2.68 7.32
CA ARG A 539 3.64 -3.60 8.36
C ARG A 539 4.20 -2.86 9.56
N SER A 540 5.10 -1.91 9.35
CA SER A 540 5.72 -1.08 10.38
C SER A 540 4.66 -0.29 11.14
N SER A 541 3.63 0.24 10.48
CA SER A 541 2.50 0.88 11.16
C SER A 541 1.69 -0.09 12.04
N ALA A 542 1.55 -1.36 11.63
CA ALA A 542 0.87 -2.39 12.43
C ALA A 542 1.74 -2.94 13.57
N GLU A 543 3.04 -3.10 13.32
CA GLU A 543 4.07 -3.51 14.28
C GLU A 543 4.24 -2.44 15.37
N SER A 544 4.38 -1.17 14.98
CA SER A 544 4.37 -0.05 15.91
C SER A 544 3.07 0.02 16.69
N ALA A 545 1.90 -0.22 16.09
CA ALA A 545 0.63 -0.26 16.81
C ALA A 545 0.55 -1.41 17.83
N LEU A 546 1.08 -2.60 17.52
CA LEU A 546 1.13 -3.74 18.44
C LEU A 546 2.10 -3.51 19.61
N VAL A 547 3.29 -2.97 19.35
CA VAL A 547 4.27 -2.60 20.39
C VAL A 547 3.71 -1.49 21.29
N THR A 548 3.08 -0.49 20.68
CA THR A 548 2.40 0.62 21.37
C THR A 548 1.26 0.13 22.25
N PHE A 549 0.41 -0.77 21.75
CA PHE A 549 -0.62 -1.44 22.56
C PHE A 549 0.01 -2.25 23.70
N ALA A 550 1.07 -3.02 23.46
CA ALA A 550 1.71 -3.81 24.51
C ALA A 550 2.29 -2.94 25.64
N LEU A 551 2.85 -1.77 25.30
CA LEU A 551 3.47 -0.85 26.27
C LEU A 551 2.48 0.07 27.00
N TYR A 552 1.33 0.41 26.40
CA TYR A 552 0.41 1.44 26.94
C TYR A 552 -1.09 1.07 26.99
N GLY A 553 -1.53 0.01 26.31
CA GLY A 553 -2.93 -0.43 26.26
C GLY A 553 -3.91 0.55 25.61
N GLU A 554 -5.20 0.40 25.92
CA GLU A 554 -6.26 1.32 25.47
C GLU A 554 -6.24 2.68 26.19
N GLN A 555 -5.38 2.88 27.20
CA GLN A 555 -5.21 4.14 27.92
C GLN A 555 -4.64 5.27 27.04
N LEU A 556 -4.14 4.93 25.84
CA LEU A 556 -3.86 5.92 24.80
C LEU A 556 -5.12 6.68 24.42
N ARG A 557 -5.01 8.01 24.42
CA ARG A 557 -6.09 8.95 24.14
C ARG A 557 -6.17 9.24 22.64
N SER A 558 -7.37 9.36 22.09
CA SER A 558 -7.59 9.84 20.72
C SER A 558 -7.08 11.26 20.53
N ARG A 559 -6.96 11.70 19.27
CA ARG A 559 -6.53 13.08 18.97
C ARG A 559 -7.57 14.10 19.47
N GLU A 560 -8.83 13.72 19.44
CA GLU A 560 -10.00 14.48 19.87
C GLU A 560 -9.99 14.64 21.41
N GLU A 561 -9.71 13.58 22.16
CA GLU A 561 -9.54 13.63 23.62
C GLU A 561 -8.31 14.45 24.03
N LEU A 562 -7.21 14.39 23.28
CA LEU A 562 -6.05 15.25 23.51
C LEU A 562 -6.39 16.73 23.28
N TYR A 563 -7.08 17.09 22.18
CA TYR A 563 -7.56 18.46 21.97
C TYR A 563 -8.51 18.93 23.10
N TYR A 564 -9.39 18.05 23.59
CA TYR A 564 -10.26 18.33 24.73
C TYR A 564 -9.46 18.60 26.01
N LEU A 565 -8.46 17.77 26.32
CA LEU A 565 -7.57 17.98 27.47
C LEU A 565 -6.76 19.27 27.36
N PHE A 566 -6.20 19.58 26.20
CA PHE A 566 -5.43 20.82 26.02
C PHE A 566 -6.32 22.05 26.25
N GLY A 567 -7.56 22.05 25.72
CA GLY A 567 -8.54 23.10 25.99
C GLY A 567 -8.96 23.18 27.46
N ARG A 568 -9.17 22.03 28.11
CA ARG A 568 -9.52 21.93 29.55
C ARG A 568 -8.38 22.41 30.46
N ALA A 569 -7.14 22.19 30.06
CA ALA A 569 -5.94 22.71 30.71
C ALA A 569 -5.70 24.21 30.44
N GLY A 570 -6.39 24.81 29.47
CA GLY A 570 -6.26 26.23 29.12
C GLY A 570 -5.07 26.54 28.20
N LEU A 571 -4.49 25.52 27.55
CA LEU A 571 -3.45 25.70 26.54
C LEU A 571 -4.06 26.28 25.26
N PRO A 572 -3.33 27.14 24.51
CA PRO A 572 -3.82 27.69 23.24
C PRO A 572 -3.97 26.62 22.15
N ALA A 573 -4.61 26.95 21.03
CA ALA A 573 -4.78 26.00 19.92
C ALA A 573 -3.41 25.60 19.33
N PRO A 574 -2.99 24.31 19.39
CA PRO A 574 -1.66 23.91 18.95
C PRO A 574 -1.53 23.78 17.43
N THR A 575 -0.36 24.14 16.93
CA THR A 575 0.10 23.69 15.60
C THR A 575 0.49 22.22 15.70
N VAL A 576 0.13 21.38 14.73
CA VAL A 576 0.39 19.93 14.80
C VAL A 576 1.19 19.43 13.60
N GLY A 577 2.37 18.88 13.88
CA GLY A 577 3.29 18.31 12.90
C GLY A 577 3.53 16.81 13.09
N LYS A 578 4.19 16.21 12.10
CA LYS A 578 4.86 14.91 12.22
C LYS A 578 6.37 15.15 12.31
N HIS A 579 7.04 14.47 13.23
CA HIS A 579 8.50 14.60 13.38
C HIS A 579 9.27 13.71 12.40
N GLY A 580 10.53 14.06 12.13
CA GLY A 580 11.53 13.20 11.51
C GLY A 580 12.66 12.88 12.49
N SER A 581 13.23 11.67 12.40
CA SER A 581 14.42 11.14 13.11
C SER A 581 14.54 11.31 14.63
N ASP A 582 14.54 12.52 15.17
CA ASP A 582 15.22 12.87 16.43
C ASP A 582 14.36 12.66 17.70
N LEU A 583 13.42 11.72 17.67
CA LEU A 583 12.58 11.31 18.82
C LEU A 583 12.48 9.77 18.87
N PRO A 584 12.41 9.16 20.07
CA PRO A 584 12.45 7.71 20.22
C PRO A 584 11.27 6.99 19.52
N ASP A 585 10.10 7.64 19.49
CA ASP A 585 8.87 7.08 18.93
C ASP A 585 8.58 7.61 17.52
N ALA A 586 9.04 6.88 16.50
CA ALA A 586 8.78 7.17 15.09
C ALA A 586 7.30 6.94 14.71
N GLY A 587 6.46 7.93 15.03
CA GLY A 587 5.01 7.89 14.79
C GLY A 587 4.23 8.97 15.55
N SER A 588 4.81 9.49 16.63
CA SER A 588 4.24 10.55 17.47
C SER A 588 3.84 11.80 16.68
N LEU A 589 2.71 12.39 17.05
CA LEU A 589 2.34 13.74 16.66
C LEU A 589 2.99 14.73 17.64
N VAL A 590 3.55 15.81 17.11
CA VAL A 590 4.07 16.92 17.92
C VAL A 590 3.05 18.04 17.89
N PHE A 591 2.54 18.39 19.07
CA PHE A 591 1.62 19.49 19.34
C PHE A 591 2.44 20.66 19.90
N GLU A 592 2.43 21.78 19.18
CA GLU A 592 3.24 22.96 19.46
C GLU A 592 2.34 24.13 19.87
N PHE A 593 2.47 24.52 21.13
CA PHE A 593 1.71 25.57 21.80
C PHE A 593 2.62 26.77 22.00
N ARG A 594 2.23 27.97 21.55
CA ARG A 594 2.94 29.20 21.96
C ARG A 594 2.70 29.42 23.44
N THR A 595 3.75 29.73 24.19
CA THR A 595 3.69 29.87 25.66
C THR A 595 3.27 31.26 26.12
#